data_AF-A0A842QHI4-F1
#
_entry.id   AF-A0A842QHI4-F1
#
_cell.length_a   1.000
_cell.length_b   1.000
_cell.length_c   1.000
_cell.angle_alpha   90.00
_cell.angle_beta   90.00
_cell.angle_gamma   90.00
#
_symmetry.space_group_name_H-M   'P 1'
#
loop_
_entity.id
_entity.type
_entity.pdbx_description
1 polymer ?
#
loop_
_entity_poly.entity_id
_entity_poly.type
_entity_poly.pdbx_seq_one_letter_code
_entity_poly.pdbx_strand_id
1 'polypeptide(L)'
;MNRKTAGVVVVIIIAAAAIAPIAIYGLEVDVATVSMGLNVSGGPLGALEKSSAQIPDFGVGLTQVQINVESMNAYQYMLSGVTGRTEVEEETPDDGAVVDITITITLQTPSNETIEITLTPGNAEGTGEKIVETTLGPDEGVATSGEFHLSIVIMIKITPPGFDEPIVDLDLEPVNRTFTIPQQ
;
A
#
# COMPACT_ATOMS: atom_id res chain seq x y z
N MET A 1 -42.33 -18.51 8.69
CA MET A 1 -42.04 -17.06 8.72
C MET A 1 -42.97 -16.35 7.74
N ASN A 2 -43.77 -15.39 8.21
CA ASN A 2 -44.69 -14.65 7.34
C ASN A 2 -43.91 -13.68 6.44
N ARG A 3 -44.19 -13.67 5.13
CA ARG A 3 -43.48 -12.84 4.13
C ARG A 3 -43.43 -11.34 4.50
N LYS A 4 -44.41 -10.84 5.24
CA LYS A 4 -44.44 -9.45 5.74
C LYS A 4 -43.39 -9.18 6.82
N THR A 5 -43.15 -10.12 7.73
CA THR A 5 -42.14 -10.01 8.78
C THR A 5 -40.74 -10.14 8.19
N ALA A 6 -40.55 -11.00 7.18
CA ALA A 6 -39.30 -11.10 6.44
C ALA A 6 -38.96 -9.81 5.69
N GLY A 7 -39.95 -9.18 5.04
CA GLY A 7 -39.74 -7.91 4.32
C GLY A 7 -39.33 -6.75 5.23
N VAL A 8 -39.98 -6.60 6.40
CA VAL A 8 -39.64 -5.53 7.36
C VAL A 8 -38.25 -5.70 7.94
N VAL A 9 -37.85 -6.93 8.27
CA VAL A 9 -36.52 -7.22 8.81
C VAL A 9 -35.43 -6.90 7.77
N VAL A 10 -35.64 -7.26 6.50
CA VAL A 10 -34.69 -6.95 5.42
C VAL A 10 -34.52 -5.44 5.23
N VAL A 11 -35.61 -4.66 5.25
CA VAL A 11 -35.54 -3.20 5.09
C VAL A 11 -34.79 -2.54 6.26
N ILE A 12 -35.01 -3.01 7.50
CA ILE A 12 -34.31 -2.49 8.67
C ILE A 12 -32.80 -2.79 8.61
N ILE A 13 -32.43 -4.00 8.18
CA ILE A 13 -31.02 -4.38 8.04
C ILE A 13 -30.34 -3.54 6.96
N ILE A 14 -30.99 -3.31 5.82
CA ILE A 14 -30.44 -2.47 4.74
C ILE A 14 -30.31 -1.01 5.20
N ALA A 15 -31.30 -0.47 5.92
CA ALA A 15 -31.24 0.89 6.45
C ALA A 15 -30.14 1.06 7.51
N ALA A 16 -29.97 0.06 8.40
CA ALA A 16 -28.91 0.06 9.39
C ALA A 16 -27.52 -0.06 8.76
N ALA A 17 -27.36 -0.95 7.78
CA ALA A 17 -26.11 -1.11 7.03
C ALA A 17 -25.77 0.16 6.23
N ALA A 18 -26.77 0.85 5.69
CA ALA A 18 -26.55 2.11 4.99
C ALA A 18 -26.03 3.21 5.94
N ILE A 19 -26.51 3.32 7.18
CA ILE A 19 -26.12 4.44 8.07
C ILE A 19 -24.80 4.15 8.83
N ALA A 20 -24.40 2.88 8.95
CA ALA A 20 -23.26 2.47 9.75
C ALA A 20 -21.94 3.25 9.48
N PRO A 21 -21.52 3.51 8.22
CA PRO A 21 -20.27 4.23 7.96
C PRO A 21 -20.31 5.66 8.48
N ILE A 22 -21.45 6.33 8.33
CA ILE A 22 -21.66 7.70 8.80
C ILE A 22 -21.64 7.75 10.33
N ALA A 23 -22.24 6.76 10.99
CA ALA A 23 -22.26 6.71 12.45
C ALA A 23 -20.88 6.46 13.07
N ILE A 24 -19.98 5.78 12.35
CA ILE A 24 -18.63 5.45 12.82
C ILE A 24 -17.65 6.59 12.49
N TYR A 25 -17.64 7.05 11.25
CA TYR A 25 -16.59 7.94 10.74
C TYR A 25 -17.05 9.39 10.50
N GLY A 26 -18.35 9.67 10.61
CA GLY A 26 -18.92 10.96 10.21
C GLY A 26 -19.26 11.01 8.71
N LEU A 27 -19.56 12.20 8.18
CA LEU A 27 -19.91 12.37 6.76
C LEU A 27 -18.66 12.31 5.86
N GLU A 28 -17.56 12.85 6.36
CA GLU A 28 -16.28 12.98 5.67
C GLU A 28 -15.16 12.52 6.59
N VAL A 29 -14.12 11.95 5.98
CA VAL A 29 -12.97 11.37 6.64
C VAL A 29 -11.72 11.95 5.98
N ASP A 30 -10.84 12.53 6.77
CA ASP A 30 -9.54 12.95 6.27
C ASP A 30 -8.63 11.73 6.16
N VAL A 31 -8.02 11.57 4.99
CA VAL A 31 -7.12 10.46 4.67
C VAL A 31 -5.81 11.01 4.10
N ALA A 32 -4.74 10.25 4.30
CA ALA A 32 -3.45 10.50 3.68
C ALA A 32 -3.14 9.36 2.69
N THR A 33 -3.11 9.69 1.40
CA THR A 33 -2.72 8.76 0.34
C THR A 33 -1.21 8.89 0.12
N VAL A 34 -0.48 7.80 0.37
CA VAL A 34 0.96 7.70 0.19
C VAL A 34 1.23 6.97 -1.12
N SER A 35 1.86 7.66 -2.07
CA SER A 35 2.24 7.12 -3.38
C SER A 35 3.76 7.01 -3.46
N MET A 36 4.26 5.82 -3.80
CA MET A 36 5.67 5.47 -3.82
C MET A 36 6.04 4.90 -5.19
N GLY A 37 6.93 5.59 -5.90
CA GLY A 37 7.52 5.08 -7.12
C GLY A 37 8.79 4.29 -6.81
N LEU A 38 8.83 3.04 -7.24
CA LEU A 38 9.97 2.13 -7.09
C LEU A 38 10.46 1.72 -8.48
N ASN A 39 11.76 1.87 -8.74
CA ASN A 39 12.38 1.36 -9.95
C ASN A 39 13.25 0.15 -9.63
N VAL A 40 12.96 -0.96 -10.30
CA VAL A 40 13.79 -2.17 -10.28
C VAL A 40 14.34 -2.34 -11.70
N SER A 41 15.61 -2.05 -11.90
CA SER A 41 16.32 -2.25 -13.16
C SER A 41 17.11 -3.55 -13.12
N GLY A 42 16.96 -4.40 -14.13
CA GLY A 42 17.79 -5.59 -14.34
C GLY A 42 18.76 -5.41 -15.51
N GLY A 43 19.97 -5.96 -15.40
CA GLY A 43 20.79 -6.24 -16.58
C GLY A 43 20.07 -7.25 -17.51
N PRO A 44 20.41 -7.32 -18.81
CA PRO A 44 19.74 -8.22 -19.74
C PRO A 44 19.84 -9.66 -19.26
N LEU A 45 18.69 -10.27 -18.95
CA LEU A 45 18.54 -11.70 -18.69
C LEU A 45 18.62 -12.45 -20.02
N GLY A 46 19.74 -12.28 -20.75
CA GLY A 46 20.03 -13.07 -21.94
C GLY A 46 19.94 -14.53 -21.57
N ALA A 47 19.27 -15.34 -22.41
CA ALA A 47 19.10 -16.77 -22.23
C ALA A 47 20.36 -17.36 -21.59
N LEU A 48 20.25 -17.80 -20.33
CA LEU A 48 21.36 -18.30 -19.52
C LEU A 48 21.87 -19.61 -20.16
N GLU A 49 22.60 -19.50 -21.26
CA GLU A 49 23.44 -20.57 -21.75
C GLU A 49 24.45 -20.83 -20.65
N LYS A 50 24.50 -22.10 -20.19
CA LYS A 50 25.30 -22.63 -19.08
C LYS A 50 26.81 -22.44 -19.26
N SER A 51 27.27 -21.21 -19.35
CA SER A 51 28.67 -20.82 -19.53
C SER A 51 28.97 -19.74 -18.51
N SER A 52 29.59 -20.15 -17.39
CA SER A 52 30.06 -19.32 -16.27
C SER A 52 29.00 -18.41 -15.65
N ALA A 53 28.55 -18.76 -14.43
CA ALA A 53 27.62 -17.99 -13.59
C ALA A 53 27.93 -16.49 -13.55
N GLN A 54 27.29 -15.71 -14.42
CA GLN A 54 27.12 -14.28 -14.24
C GLN A 54 25.90 -14.10 -13.34
N ILE A 55 26.14 -13.61 -12.13
CA ILE A 55 25.07 -13.14 -11.26
C ILE A 55 24.50 -11.90 -11.96
N PRO A 56 23.20 -11.87 -12.31
CA PRO A 56 22.60 -10.68 -12.89
C PRO A 56 22.74 -9.51 -11.91
N ASP A 57 23.12 -8.35 -12.42
CA ASP A 57 23.17 -7.12 -11.63
C ASP A 57 21.79 -6.47 -11.64
N PHE A 58 21.34 -6.03 -10.47
CA PHE A 58 20.04 -5.39 -10.28
C PHE A 58 20.24 -4.03 -9.59
N GLY A 59 19.75 -2.97 -10.22
CA GLY A 59 19.68 -1.65 -9.63
C GLY A 59 18.29 -1.41 -9.08
N VAL A 60 18.18 -1.19 -7.77
CA VAL A 60 16.91 -0.90 -7.10
C VAL A 60 16.98 0.48 -6.49
N GLY A 61 15.94 1.29 -6.70
CA GLY A 61 15.90 2.63 -6.14
C GLY A 61 14.49 3.18 -6.03
N LEU A 62 14.31 4.05 -5.04
CA LEU A 62 13.07 4.81 -4.87
C LEU A 62 13.10 6.04 -5.76
N THR A 63 12.13 6.18 -6.66
CA THR A 63 12.04 7.32 -7.59
C THR A 63 11.28 8.49 -6.95
N GLN A 64 10.20 8.20 -6.24
CA GLN A 64 9.35 9.23 -5.65
C GLN A 64 8.64 8.72 -4.38
N VAL A 65 8.43 9.62 -3.42
CA VAL A 65 7.47 9.44 -2.33
C VAL A 65 6.67 10.71 -2.20
N GLN A 66 5.37 10.61 -2.44
CA GLN A 66 4.41 11.69 -2.32
C GLN A 66 3.34 11.33 -1.30
N ILE A 67 2.93 12.31 -0.51
CA ILE A 67 1.79 12.20 0.40
C ILE A 67 0.77 13.25 -0.02
N ASN A 68 -0.44 12.82 -0.32
CA ASN A 68 -1.56 13.68 -0.58
C ASN A 68 -2.57 13.56 0.55
N VAL A 69 -3.00 14.69 1.12
CA VAL A 69 -4.04 14.72 2.16
C VAL A 69 -5.32 15.17 1.49
N GLU A 70 -6.36 14.35 1.62
CA GLU A 70 -7.67 14.61 1.02
C GLU A 70 -8.79 14.17 1.94
N SER A 71 -9.97 14.76 1.75
CA SER A 71 -11.17 14.35 2.45
C SER A 71 -11.97 13.40 1.54
N MET A 72 -12.29 12.22 2.06
CA MET A 72 -13.05 11.17 1.40
C MET A 72 -14.37 10.96 2.13
N ASN A 73 -15.43 10.57 1.42
CA ASN A 73 -16.67 10.23 2.12
C ASN A 73 -16.53 8.90 2.90
N ALA A 74 -17.28 8.76 3.99
CA ALA A 74 -17.17 7.57 4.85
C ALA A 74 -17.49 6.24 4.14
N TYR A 75 -18.31 6.25 3.09
CA TYR A 75 -18.61 5.04 2.31
C TYR A 75 -17.43 4.61 1.44
N GLN A 76 -16.78 5.55 0.77
CA GLN A 76 -15.60 5.31 -0.05
C GLN A 76 -14.46 4.80 0.83
N TYR A 77 -14.27 5.39 2.01
CA TYR A 77 -13.26 4.92 2.97
C TYR A 77 -13.53 3.51 3.51
N MET A 78 -14.80 3.20 3.82
CA MET A 78 -15.16 1.85 4.24
C MET A 78 -14.99 0.84 3.09
N LEU A 79 -15.40 1.21 1.87
CA LEU A 79 -15.29 0.34 0.70
C LEU A 79 -13.82 0.09 0.32
N SER A 80 -12.94 1.09 0.44
CA SER A 80 -11.50 0.90 0.21
C SER A 80 -10.89 -0.09 1.20
N GLY A 81 -11.38 -0.11 2.45
CA GLY A 81 -11.01 -1.14 3.44
C GLY A 81 -11.39 -2.57 3.00
N VAL A 82 -12.44 -2.72 2.19
CA VAL A 82 -12.91 -4.03 1.68
C VAL A 82 -12.20 -4.44 0.40
N THR A 83 -11.93 -3.49 -0.50
CA THR A 83 -11.26 -3.76 -1.79
C THR A 83 -9.74 -3.83 -1.69
N GLY A 84 -9.19 -3.45 -0.54
CA GLY A 84 -7.75 -3.26 -0.34
C GLY A 84 -7.41 -1.77 -0.41
N ARG A 85 -6.70 -1.28 0.62
CA ARG A 85 -6.24 0.12 0.70
C ARG A 85 -4.87 0.32 0.05
N THR A 86 -4.30 -0.74 -0.51
CA THR A 86 -2.99 -0.73 -1.17
C THR A 86 -3.14 -1.26 -2.58
N GLU A 87 -2.63 -0.52 -3.55
CA GLU A 87 -2.61 -0.88 -4.96
C GLU A 87 -1.17 -0.84 -5.47
N VAL A 88 -0.84 -1.75 -6.39
CA VAL A 88 0.43 -1.73 -7.12
C VAL A 88 0.16 -1.73 -8.60
N GLU A 89 0.63 -0.67 -9.24
CA GLU A 89 0.61 -0.53 -10.70
C GLU A 89 2.00 -0.81 -11.26
N GLU A 90 2.07 -1.57 -12.35
CA GLU A 90 3.31 -1.84 -13.08
C GLU A 90 3.27 -1.12 -14.42
N GLU A 91 4.21 -0.20 -14.66
CA GLU A 91 4.21 0.57 -15.92
C GLU A 91 4.89 -0.17 -17.08
N THR A 92 5.84 -1.06 -16.79
CA THR A 92 6.53 -1.84 -17.84
C THR A 92 7.09 -3.15 -17.28
N PRO A 93 6.34 -4.26 -17.34
CA PRO A 93 6.87 -5.55 -16.92
C PRO A 93 7.91 -6.03 -17.94
N ASP A 94 9.12 -6.30 -17.48
CA ASP A 94 10.12 -7.05 -18.26
C ASP A 94 10.21 -8.48 -17.71
N ASP A 95 9.86 -9.46 -18.55
CA ASP A 95 9.62 -10.83 -18.14
C ASP A 95 10.91 -11.53 -17.69
N GLY A 96 10.94 -12.01 -16.44
CA GLY A 96 11.91 -13.01 -16.02
C GLY A 96 12.08 -13.16 -14.52
N ALA A 97 12.18 -12.06 -13.78
CA ALA A 97 12.41 -12.09 -12.34
C ALA A 97 11.11 -11.89 -11.54
N VAL A 98 10.98 -12.59 -10.42
CA VAL A 98 9.93 -12.34 -9.42
C VAL A 98 10.47 -11.32 -8.43
N VAL A 99 9.72 -10.23 -8.20
CA VAL A 99 10.08 -9.17 -7.26
C VAL A 99 9.08 -9.16 -6.11
N ASP A 100 9.55 -9.45 -4.90
CA ASP A 100 8.75 -9.36 -3.70
C ASP A 100 9.07 -8.04 -2.98
N ILE A 101 8.04 -7.23 -2.74
CA ILE A 101 8.17 -5.93 -2.09
C ILE A 101 7.47 -5.99 -0.74
N THR A 102 8.19 -5.61 0.32
CA THR A 102 7.62 -5.40 1.65
C THR A 102 7.88 -3.96 2.07
N ILE A 103 6.83 -3.26 2.48
CA ILE A 103 6.92 -1.86 2.90
C ILE A 103 6.48 -1.77 4.36
N THR A 104 7.32 -1.21 5.21
CA THR A 104 6.98 -0.91 6.59
C THR A 104 6.84 0.59 6.76
N ILE A 105 5.65 1.02 7.17
CA ILE A 105 5.33 2.40 7.46
C ILE A 105 5.24 2.54 8.97
N THR A 106 6.08 3.39 9.55
CA THR A 106 5.97 3.83 10.95
C THR A 106 5.35 5.22 10.97
N LEU A 107 4.15 5.32 11.51
CA LEU A 107 3.41 6.58 11.68
C LEU A 107 3.49 7.03 13.13
N GLN A 108 4.04 8.22 13.36
CA GLN A 108 3.95 8.92 14.64
C GLN A 108 2.82 9.96 14.55
N THR A 109 1.83 9.82 15.42
CA THR A 109 0.67 10.70 15.50
C THR A 109 0.99 12.00 16.26
N PRO A 110 0.13 13.04 16.16
CA PRO A 110 0.27 14.26 16.96
C PRO A 110 0.28 14.03 18.48
N SER A 111 -0.30 12.93 18.95
CA SER A 111 -0.30 12.54 20.37
C SER A 111 0.98 11.79 20.78
N ASN A 112 1.96 11.63 19.88
CA ASN A 112 3.16 10.81 20.02
C ASN A 112 2.88 9.30 20.16
N GLU A 113 1.74 8.83 19.67
CA GLU A 113 1.52 7.40 19.48
C GLU A 113 2.26 6.93 18.23
N THR A 114 2.85 5.74 18.26
CA THR A 114 3.55 5.16 17.12
C THR A 114 2.79 3.93 16.66
N ILE A 115 2.46 3.91 15.37
CA ILE A 115 1.70 2.85 14.72
C ILE A 115 2.57 2.30 13.59
N GLU A 116 2.75 0.99 13.58
CA GLU A 116 3.50 0.28 12.53
C GLU A 116 2.53 -0.44 11.60
N ILE A 117 2.70 -0.23 10.30
CA ILE A 117 1.86 -0.78 9.25
C ILE A 117 2.78 -1.50 8.28
N THR A 118 2.59 -2.81 8.12
CA THR A 118 3.32 -3.61 7.13
C THR A 118 2.43 -3.86 5.92
N LEU A 119 2.90 -3.45 4.76
CA LEU A 119 2.28 -3.70 3.47
C LEU A 119 3.08 -4.76 2.72
N THR A 120 2.38 -5.80 2.29
CA THR A 120 2.91 -6.82 1.38
C THR A 120 2.09 -6.75 0.10
N PRO A 121 2.37 -5.76 -0.77
CA PRO A 121 1.65 -5.58 -2.02
C PRO A 121 1.61 -6.82 -2.93
N GLY A 122 2.49 -7.80 -2.69
CA GLY A 122 2.51 -9.10 -3.36
C GLY A 122 3.75 -9.27 -4.23
N ASN A 123 3.78 -10.39 -4.94
CA ASN A 123 4.85 -10.71 -5.88
C ASN A 123 4.52 -10.03 -7.20
N ALA A 124 5.36 -9.07 -7.57
CA ALA A 124 5.25 -8.30 -8.79
C ALA A 124 6.08 -9.03 -9.86
N GLU A 125 5.47 -9.37 -11.01
CA GLU A 125 6.20 -10.03 -12.08
C GLU A 125 7.09 -9.00 -12.79
N GLY A 126 8.33 -9.39 -13.05
CA GLY A 126 9.26 -8.59 -13.86
C GLY A 126 9.92 -7.41 -13.16
N THR A 127 11.01 -6.97 -13.78
CA THR A 127 11.70 -5.70 -13.47
C THR A 127 10.98 -4.53 -14.15
N GLY A 128 11.11 -3.31 -13.61
CA GLY A 128 10.48 -2.10 -14.15
C GLY A 128 10.14 -1.07 -13.08
N GLU A 129 9.44 -0.01 -13.48
CA GLU A 129 8.83 0.94 -12.55
C GLU A 129 7.51 0.38 -11.99
N LYS A 130 7.40 0.44 -10.66
CA LYS A 130 6.27 -0.02 -9.88
C LYS A 130 5.80 1.12 -9.00
N ILE A 131 4.52 1.44 -9.06
CA ILE A 131 3.89 2.48 -8.25
C ILE A 131 3.09 1.78 -7.17
N VAL A 132 3.43 2.04 -5.90
CA VAL A 132 2.69 1.51 -4.75
C VAL A 132 1.94 2.64 -4.10
N GLU A 133 0.62 2.55 -4.10
CA GLU A 133 -0.26 3.53 -3.47
C GLU A 133 -0.92 2.91 -2.25
N THR A 134 -0.98 3.65 -1.14
CA THR A 134 -1.69 3.21 0.06
C THR A 134 -2.45 4.35 0.72
N THR A 135 -3.69 4.11 1.14
CA THR A 135 -4.50 5.09 1.86
C THR A 135 -4.46 4.84 3.36
N LEU A 136 -4.07 5.85 4.13
CA LEU A 136 -4.07 5.85 5.59
C LEU A 136 -5.22 6.72 6.10
N GLY A 137 -6.14 6.16 6.88
CA GLY A 137 -7.24 6.88 7.50
C GLY A 137 -7.37 6.61 9.00
N PRO A 138 -8.56 6.83 9.60
CA PRO A 138 -8.80 6.64 11.02
C PRO A 138 -8.41 5.27 11.56
N ASP A 139 -8.66 4.19 10.80
CA ASP A 139 -8.31 2.83 11.22
C ASP A 139 -6.78 2.61 11.25
N GLU A 140 -6.03 3.39 10.46
CA GLU A 140 -4.56 3.41 10.41
C GLU A 140 -3.94 4.43 11.38
N GLY A 141 -4.76 5.12 12.19
CA GLY A 141 -4.32 6.11 13.17
C GLY A 141 -4.43 7.57 12.73
N VAL A 142 -4.89 7.83 11.51
CA VAL A 142 -5.19 9.19 11.01
C VAL A 142 -6.59 9.60 11.48
N ALA A 143 -6.80 9.64 12.80
CA ALA A 143 -8.11 9.93 13.42
C ALA A 143 -8.22 11.35 13.99
N THR A 144 -7.13 12.11 13.99
CA THR A 144 -7.06 13.45 14.61
C THR A 144 -6.37 14.44 13.69
N SER A 145 -6.74 15.72 13.78
CA SER A 145 -5.99 16.82 13.17
C SER A 145 -4.61 16.98 13.79
N GLY A 146 -3.63 17.46 13.03
CA GLY A 146 -2.29 17.77 13.52
C GLY A 146 -1.19 17.29 12.58
N GLU A 147 0.05 17.41 13.05
CA GLU A 147 1.24 16.97 12.31
C GLU A 147 1.55 15.49 12.59
N PHE A 148 1.76 14.74 11.52
CA PHE A 148 2.13 13.34 11.53
C PHE A 148 3.52 13.17 10.93
N HIS A 149 4.33 12.30 11.52
CA HIS A 149 5.63 11.92 10.98
C HIS A 149 5.58 10.48 10.49
N LEU A 150 6.08 10.26 9.29
CA LEU A 150 5.99 8.99 8.60
C LEU A 150 7.39 8.54 8.21
N SER A 151 7.77 7.33 8.61
CA SER A 151 9.02 6.67 8.22
C SER A 151 8.70 5.45 7.38
N ILE A 152 9.26 5.39 6.19
CA ILE A 152 9.02 4.31 5.22
C ILE A 152 10.31 3.52 5.07
N VAL A 153 10.24 2.22 5.31
CA VAL A 153 11.31 1.26 5.03
C VAL A 153 10.80 0.29 3.97
N ILE A 154 11.59 0.07 2.92
CA ILE A 154 11.22 -0.79 1.81
C ILE A 154 12.27 -1.90 1.70
N MET A 155 11.80 -3.14 1.78
CA MET A 155 12.59 -4.34 1.57
C MET A 155 12.18 -4.98 0.25
N ILE A 156 13.17 -5.32 -0.57
CA ILE A 156 12.98 -5.87 -1.91
C ILE A 156 13.76 -7.16 -2.05
N LYS A 157 13.06 -8.21 -2.46
CA LYS A 157 13.66 -9.50 -2.79
C LYS A 157 13.45 -9.81 -4.26
N ILE A 158 14.50 -10.27 -4.93
CA ILE A 158 14.43 -10.59 -6.37
C ILE A 158 14.87 -12.04 -6.57
N THR A 159 13.98 -12.81 -7.20
CA THR A 159 14.21 -14.20 -7.60
C THR A 159 14.24 -14.28 -9.13
N PRO A 160 15.43 -14.36 -9.75
CA PRO A 160 15.55 -14.48 -11.20
C PRO A 160 15.03 -15.83 -11.70
N PRO A 161 14.77 -15.97 -13.00
CA PRO A 161 14.26 -17.21 -13.55
C PRO A 161 15.33 -18.31 -13.45
N GLY A 162 14.91 -19.49 -12.99
CA GLY A 162 15.80 -20.64 -12.77
C GLY A 162 16.44 -20.71 -11.38
N PHE A 163 16.07 -19.80 -10.47
CA PHE A 163 16.40 -19.86 -9.05
C PHE A 163 15.16 -20.20 -8.22
N ASP A 164 15.34 -20.99 -7.17
CA ASP A 164 14.27 -21.36 -6.24
C ASP A 164 14.23 -20.42 -5.01
N GLU A 165 15.25 -19.57 -4.85
CA GLU A 165 15.41 -18.63 -3.73
C GLU A 165 15.85 -17.25 -4.24
N PRO A 166 15.47 -16.16 -3.55
CA PRO A 166 15.88 -14.81 -3.91
C PRO A 166 17.40 -14.67 -3.77
N ILE A 167 18.03 -14.07 -4.78
CA ILE A 167 19.47 -13.79 -4.76
C ILE A 167 19.79 -12.32 -4.46
N VAL A 168 18.76 -11.46 -4.52
CA VAL A 168 18.81 -10.08 -4.03
C VAL A 168 17.89 -9.98 -2.83
N ASP A 169 18.40 -9.40 -1.76
CA ASP A 169 17.65 -9.04 -0.56
C ASP A 169 18.19 -7.67 -0.10
N LEU A 170 17.42 -6.62 -0.35
CA LEU A 170 17.87 -5.24 -0.19
C LEU A 170 16.88 -4.44 0.65
N ASP A 171 17.41 -3.82 1.70
CA ASP A 171 16.74 -2.76 2.44
C ASP A 171 17.14 -1.40 1.85
N LEU A 172 16.16 -0.64 1.38
CA LEU A 172 16.38 0.73 0.94
C LEU A 172 16.56 1.67 2.14
N GLU A 173 17.27 2.77 1.91
CA GLU A 173 17.41 3.81 2.92
C GLU A 173 16.02 4.33 3.36
N PRO A 174 15.76 4.45 4.67
CA PRO A 174 14.47 4.91 5.15
C PRO A 174 14.13 6.31 4.65
N VAL A 175 12.89 6.49 4.21
CA VAL A 175 12.38 7.81 3.81
C VAL A 175 11.46 8.37 4.88
N ASN A 176 11.84 9.54 5.39
CA ASN A 176 11.04 10.27 6.35
C ASN A 176 10.25 11.38 5.66
N ARG A 177 8.97 11.49 6.01
CA ARG A 177 8.03 12.52 5.54
C ARG A 177 7.20 13.03 6.72
N THR A 178 6.68 14.22 6.53
CA THR A 178 5.75 14.84 7.47
C THR A 178 4.55 15.32 6.67
N PHE A 179 3.35 15.17 7.23
CA PHE A 179 2.12 15.73 6.67
C PHE A 179 1.22 16.26 7.79
N THR A 180 0.26 17.12 7.44
CA THR A 180 -0.65 17.73 8.40
C THR A 180 -2.09 17.49 7.99
N ILE A 181 -2.89 16.95 8.90
CA ILE A 181 -4.35 16.94 8.76
C ILE A 181 -4.90 18.26 9.34
N PRO A 182 -5.65 19.06 8.56
CA PRO A 182 -6.17 20.35 9.03
C PRO A 182 -7.19 20.17 10.16
N GLN A 183 -7.37 21.21 10.98
CA GLN A 183 -8.50 21.26 11.91
C GLN A 183 -9.76 21.62 11.12
N GLN A 184 -10.79 20.77 11.21
CA GLN A 184 -12.13 21.05 10.70
C GLN A 184 -12.95 21.90 11.67
#